data_AF-A0A7J4RKR2-F1
#
_entry.id   AF-A0A7J4RKR2-F1
#
_cell.length_a   1.000
_cell.length_b   1.000
_cell.length_c   1.000
_cell.angle_alpha   90.00
_cell.angle_beta   90.00
_cell.angle_gamma   90.00
#
_symmetry.space_group_name_H-M   'P 1'
#
loop_
_entity.id
_entity.type
_entity.pdbx_description
1 polymer ?
#
loop_
_entity_poly.entity_id
_entity_poly.type
_entity_poly.pdbx_seq_one_letter_code
_entity_poly.pdbx_strand_id
1 'polypeptide(L)'
;MSNFFLRESLTYSHPVFVGGCYGLMISIALLLPLAYNSHGGEYLEFARHWGLQALIIISITSILGAFSIFTSMAVKRPPARLRNWRKILFLLPFLGLTVLSISIIYEYGGHLFLRLGWFFYVLPGPLWVHLSYAPRWRIIERIDRGIDPFEGMGKTIYGDSSGLNGSEDKDLDEVVEIL
;
A
#
# COMPACT_ATOMS: atom_id res chain seq x y z
N MET A 1 10.43 -11.31 -16.57
CA MET A 1 10.30 -10.72 -15.22
C MET A 1 11.53 -9.87 -14.98
N SER A 2 11.35 -8.57 -14.76
CA SER A 2 12.44 -7.58 -14.74
C SER A 2 13.36 -7.73 -13.53
N ASN A 3 14.67 -7.74 -13.80
CA ASN A 3 15.81 -7.85 -12.87
C ASN A 3 15.85 -6.83 -11.70
N PHE A 4 14.96 -5.84 -11.69
CA PHE A 4 14.85 -4.82 -10.64
C PHE A 4 14.47 -5.43 -9.28
N PHE A 5 13.60 -6.45 -9.25
CA PHE A 5 13.13 -7.07 -8.00
C PHE A 5 14.13 -8.04 -7.36
N LEU A 6 15.16 -8.49 -8.08
CA LEU A 6 16.17 -9.43 -7.57
C LEU A 6 17.45 -8.73 -7.06
N ARG A 7 17.59 -7.42 -7.30
CA ARG A 7 18.80 -6.65 -6.93
C ARG A 7 18.60 -5.65 -5.80
N GLU A 8 17.37 -5.17 -5.57
CA GLU A 8 17.13 -4.18 -4.51
C GLU A 8 17.17 -4.85 -3.12
N SER A 9 17.93 -4.28 -2.19
CA SER A 9 17.99 -4.74 -0.80
C SER A 9 16.58 -4.81 -0.21
N LEU A 10 16.20 -5.97 0.35
CA LEU A 10 14.91 -6.21 1.03
C LEU A 10 14.54 -5.07 2.01
N THR A 11 15.54 -4.39 2.56
CA THR A 11 15.43 -3.26 3.48
C THR A 11 14.64 -2.07 2.92
N TYR A 12 14.85 -1.68 1.65
CA TYR A 12 14.11 -0.56 1.04
C TYR A 12 12.67 -0.94 0.69
N SER A 13 12.41 -2.24 0.56
CA SER A 13 11.07 -2.76 0.32
C SER A 13 10.29 -3.04 1.60
N HIS A 14 10.74 -2.54 2.77
CA HIS A 14 10.04 -2.76 4.01
C HIS A 14 8.73 -1.94 4.06
N PRO A 15 7.57 -2.54 4.39
CA PRO A 15 6.27 -1.85 4.41
C PRO A 15 6.22 -0.57 5.27
N VAL A 16 7.03 -0.51 6.33
CA VAL A 16 7.20 0.70 7.14
C VAL A 16 7.80 1.85 6.34
N PHE A 17 8.88 1.59 5.59
CA PHE A 17 9.57 2.61 4.81
C PHE A 17 8.67 3.15 3.69
N VAL A 18 7.95 2.25 3.01
CA VAL A 18 6.98 2.64 1.98
C VAL A 18 5.84 3.48 2.57
N GLY A 19 5.34 3.12 3.75
CA GLY A 19 4.37 3.93 4.50
C GLY A 19 4.92 5.31 4.85
N GLY A 20 6.17 5.40 5.32
CA GLY A 20 6.84 6.66 5.62
C GLY A 20 7.04 7.56 4.40
N CYS A 21 7.54 7.01 3.28
CA CYS A 21 7.68 7.75 2.01
C CYS A 21 6.34 8.27 1.49
N TYR A 22 5.28 7.47 1.60
CA TYR A 22 3.94 7.92 1.27
C TYR A 22 3.51 9.11 2.15
N GLY A 23 3.71 9.00 3.47
CA GLY A 23 3.42 10.06 4.44
C GLY A 23 4.16 11.37 4.11
N LEU A 24 5.42 11.27 3.70
CA LEU A 24 6.23 12.39 3.25
C LEU A 24 5.60 13.05 2.01
N MET A 25 5.28 12.27 0.99
CA MET A 25 4.72 12.79 -0.26
C MET A 25 3.41 13.55 -0.05
N ILE A 26 2.51 13.02 0.79
CA ILE A 26 1.27 13.72 1.13
C ILE A 26 1.56 14.96 2.00
N SER A 27 2.49 14.89 2.96
CA SER A 27 2.85 16.09 3.75
C SER A 27 3.35 17.27 2.89
N ILE A 28 4.03 17.00 1.78
CA ILE A 28 4.42 18.04 0.80
C ILE A 28 3.18 18.63 0.14
N ALA A 29 2.22 17.80 -0.29
CA ALA A 29 1.00 18.28 -0.94
C ALA A 29 0.12 19.13 0.00
N LEU A 30 0.21 18.91 1.32
CA LEU A 30 -0.46 19.73 2.33
C LEU A 30 0.13 21.14 2.51
N LEU A 31 1.32 21.44 1.96
CA LEU A 31 1.88 22.80 2.03
C LEU A 31 0.93 23.83 1.45
N LEU A 32 0.21 23.49 0.38
CA LEU A 32 -0.65 24.43 -0.34
C LEU A 32 -1.80 25.00 0.53
N PRO A 33 -2.69 24.18 1.11
CA PRO A 33 -3.76 24.70 1.98
C PRO A 33 -3.22 25.31 3.28
N LEU A 34 -2.10 24.80 3.80
CA LEU A 34 -1.51 25.32 5.04
C LEU A 34 -0.86 26.71 4.83
N ALA A 35 -0.20 26.91 3.69
CA ALA A 35 0.41 28.19 3.33
C ALA A 35 -0.64 29.28 3.17
N TYR A 36 -1.80 28.94 2.59
CA TYR A 36 -2.91 29.89 2.48
C TYR A 36 -3.46 30.31 3.85
N ASN A 37 -3.58 29.37 4.79
CA ASN A 37 -4.08 29.68 6.13
C ASN A 37 -3.13 30.58 6.93
N SER A 38 -1.82 30.52 6.63
CA SER A 38 -0.79 31.33 7.27
C SER A 38 -0.79 32.77 6.75
N HIS A 39 -1.84 33.54 7.07
CA HIS A 39 -1.95 34.97 6.74
C HIS A 39 -0.94 35.80 7.56
N GLY A 40 0.30 35.91 7.08
CA GLY A 40 1.28 36.89 7.59
C GLY A 40 2.15 36.48 8.78
N GLY A 41 2.19 35.18 9.14
CA GLY A 41 3.08 34.66 10.19
C GLY A 41 4.56 34.62 9.80
N GLU A 42 5.46 34.61 10.79
CA GLU A 42 6.90 34.42 10.56
C GLU A 42 7.16 33.07 9.85
N TYR A 43 8.03 33.06 8.83
CA TYR A 43 8.37 31.86 8.06
C TYR A 43 8.80 30.67 8.93
N LEU A 44 9.42 30.95 10.07
CA LEU A 44 9.86 29.93 11.03
C LEU A 44 8.68 29.21 11.71
N GLU A 45 7.62 29.94 12.05
CA GLU A 45 6.43 29.34 12.67
C GLU A 45 5.70 28.45 11.66
N PHE A 46 5.53 28.92 10.43
CA PHE A 46 4.96 28.13 9.34
C PHE A 46 5.75 26.83 9.12
N ALA A 47 7.08 26.92 9.00
CA ALA A 47 7.94 25.75 8.81
C ALA A 47 7.84 24.77 9.99
N ARG A 48 7.74 25.26 11.23
CA ARG A 48 7.54 24.45 12.43
C ARG A 48 6.19 23.74 12.40
N HIS A 49 5.11 24.45 12.10
CA HIS A 49 3.76 23.88 12.04
C HIS A 49 3.64 22.81 10.94
N TRP A 50 4.14 23.09 9.74
CA TRP A 50 4.20 22.12 8.66
C TRP A 50 5.08 20.92 9.02
N GLY A 51 6.28 21.16 9.57
CA GLY A 51 7.22 20.10 9.93
C GLY A 51 6.67 19.14 10.98
N LEU A 52 6.01 19.67 12.03
CA LEU A 52 5.33 18.84 13.03
C LEU A 52 4.18 18.03 12.41
N GLN A 53 3.37 18.66 11.55
CA GLN A 53 2.29 17.96 10.87
C GLN A 53 2.82 16.84 9.95
N ALA A 54 3.89 17.10 9.22
CA ALA A 54 4.56 16.14 8.36
C ALA A 54 5.09 14.94 9.17
N LEU A 55 5.76 15.19 10.29
CA LEU A 55 6.25 14.14 11.19
C LEU A 55 5.13 13.26 11.76
N ILE A 56 4.00 13.87 12.13
CA ILE A 56 2.82 13.12 12.60
C ILE A 56 2.29 12.21 11.49
N ILE A 57 2.16 12.73 10.27
CA ILE A 57 1.65 11.93 9.14
C ILE A 57 2.61 10.78 8.82
N ILE A 58 3.91 11.06 8.71
CA ILE A 58 4.94 10.05 8.43
C ILE A 58 4.96 8.96 9.51
N SER A 59 4.85 9.34 10.78
CA SER A 59 4.83 8.38 11.89
C SER A 59 3.59 7.51 11.86
N ILE A 60 2.40 8.08 11.67
CA ILE A 60 1.15 7.33 11.56
C ILE A 60 1.21 6.34 10.38
N THR A 61 1.65 6.78 9.20
CA THR A 61 1.70 5.91 8.01
C THR A 61 2.77 4.83 8.13
N SER A 62 3.90 5.10 8.79
CA SER A 62 4.92 4.10 9.14
C SER A 62 4.40 3.05 10.13
N ILE A 63 3.74 3.48 11.21
CA ILE A 63 3.18 2.59 12.23
C ILE A 63 2.11 1.69 11.60
N LEU A 64 1.25 2.22 10.76
CA LEU A 64 0.27 1.41 10.02
C LEU A 64 0.95 0.45 9.04
N GLY A 65 2.05 0.86 8.41
CA GLY A 65 2.92 -0.02 7.64
C GLY A 65 3.46 -1.18 8.48
N ALA A 66 3.93 -0.94 9.70
CA ALA A 66 4.38 -1.99 10.62
C ALA A 66 3.23 -2.93 11.01
N PHE A 67 2.08 -2.37 11.37
CA PHE A 67 0.88 -3.14 11.72
C PHE A 67 0.44 -4.05 10.57
N SER A 68 0.60 -3.58 9.33
CA SER A 68 0.26 -4.37 8.15
C SER A 68 1.09 -5.65 8.01
N ILE A 69 2.35 -5.65 8.44
CA ILE A 69 3.21 -6.83 8.47
C ILE A 69 2.69 -7.82 9.50
N PHE A 70 2.40 -7.35 10.72
CA PHE A 70 1.88 -8.19 11.79
C PHE A 70 0.61 -8.92 11.36
N THR A 71 -0.32 -8.19 10.73
CA THR A 71 -1.55 -8.79 10.21
C THR A 71 -1.31 -9.74 9.02
N SER A 72 -0.33 -9.49 8.14
CA SER A 72 -0.05 -10.40 7.01
C SER A 72 0.61 -11.71 7.46
N MET A 73 1.37 -11.66 8.56
CA MET A 73 1.90 -12.85 9.23
C MET A 73 0.77 -13.70 9.81
N ALA A 74 -0.18 -13.06 10.53
CA ALA A 74 -1.30 -13.74 11.16
C ALA A 74 -2.31 -14.35 10.16
N VAL A 75 -2.70 -13.58 9.13
CA VAL A 75 -3.84 -13.95 8.25
C VAL A 75 -3.43 -14.88 7.10
N LYS A 76 -2.12 -15.04 6.80
CA LYS A 76 -1.61 -15.88 5.70
C LYS A 76 -2.37 -15.71 4.37
N ARG A 77 -2.75 -14.47 4.04
CA ARG A 77 -3.56 -14.17 2.85
C ARG A 77 -2.71 -14.05 1.57
N PRO A 78 -3.20 -14.54 0.41
CA PRO A 78 -2.57 -14.27 -0.87
C PRO A 78 -2.65 -12.79 -1.24
N PRO A 79 -1.72 -12.29 -2.09
CA PRO A 79 -1.73 -10.90 -2.53
C PRO A 79 -3.03 -10.61 -3.28
N ALA A 80 -3.82 -9.68 -2.74
CA ALA A 80 -5.11 -9.33 -3.33
C ALA A 80 -4.90 -8.70 -4.72
N ARG A 81 -5.61 -9.22 -5.72
CA ARG A 81 -5.60 -8.67 -7.08
C ARG A 81 -6.43 -7.38 -7.12
N LEU A 82 -5.82 -6.26 -6.74
CA LEU A 82 -6.47 -4.95 -6.61
C LEU A 82 -6.70 -4.21 -7.95
N ARG A 83 -7.16 -4.91 -9.00
CA ARG A 83 -7.33 -4.30 -10.33
C ARG A 83 -8.33 -3.14 -10.32
N ASN A 84 -9.48 -3.31 -9.69
CA ASN A 84 -10.52 -2.26 -9.61
C ASN A 84 -10.25 -1.26 -8.48
N TRP A 85 -9.81 -1.76 -7.32
CA TRP A 85 -9.54 -0.96 -6.13
C TRP A 85 -8.38 0.03 -6.29
N ARG A 86 -7.41 -0.25 -7.17
CA ARG A 86 -6.29 0.68 -7.43
C ARG A 86 -6.76 2.04 -7.94
N LYS A 87 -7.76 2.07 -8.82
CA LYS A 87 -8.29 3.32 -9.37
C LYS A 87 -8.91 4.19 -8.27
N ILE A 88 -9.67 3.56 -7.37
CA ILE A 88 -10.31 4.22 -6.24
C ILE A 88 -9.24 4.73 -5.26
N LEU A 89 -8.33 3.86 -4.82
CA LEU A 89 -7.25 4.22 -3.90
C LEU A 89 -6.35 5.34 -4.41
N PHE A 90 -6.15 5.43 -5.73
CA PHE A 90 -5.39 6.53 -6.34
C PHE A 90 -6.12 7.87 -6.28
N LEU A 91 -7.45 7.88 -6.36
CA LEU A 91 -8.25 9.11 -6.35
C LEU A 91 -8.52 9.66 -4.95
N LEU A 92 -8.58 8.77 -3.94
CA LEU A 92 -8.85 9.17 -2.55
C LEU A 92 -7.95 10.29 -1.99
N PRO A 93 -6.61 10.29 -2.15
CA PRO A 93 -5.78 11.34 -1.57
C PRO A 93 -6.04 12.70 -2.23
N PHE A 94 -6.36 12.73 -3.53
CA PHE A 94 -6.75 13.97 -4.21
C PHE A 94 -8.10 14.45 -3.71
N LEU A 95 -9.07 13.55 -3.52
CA LEU A 95 -10.37 13.89 -2.96
C LEU A 95 -10.22 14.44 -1.52
N GLY A 96 -9.45 13.75 -0.69
CA GLY A 96 -9.13 14.20 0.66
C GLY A 96 -8.46 15.57 0.68
N LEU A 97 -7.51 15.81 -0.23
CA LEU A 97 -6.85 17.11 -0.37
C LEU A 97 -7.84 18.21 -0.78
N THR A 98 -8.73 17.96 -1.74
CA THR A 98 -9.72 18.96 -2.15
C THR A 98 -10.67 19.33 -1.01
N VAL A 99 -11.16 18.33 -0.26
CA VAL A 99 -12.03 18.54 0.90
C VAL A 99 -11.29 19.29 2.01
N LEU A 100 -10.03 18.92 2.30
CA LEU A 100 -9.20 19.61 3.28
C LEU A 100 -8.92 21.05 2.87
N SER A 101 -8.57 21.30 1.61
CA SER A 101 -8.33 22.64 1.10
C SER A 101 -9.58 23.51 1.23
N ILE A 102 -10.76 23.00 0.85
CA ILE A 102 -12.01 23.76 1.00
C ILE A 102 -12.30 24.04 2.49
N SER A 103 -12.14 23.03 3.35
CA SER A 103 -12.42 23.15 4.78
C SER A 103 -11.47 24.14 5.48
N ILE A 104 -10.20 24.17 5.08
CA ILE A 104 -9.18 25.05 5.67
C ILE A 104 -9.30 26.48 5.13
N ILE A 105 -9.51 26.64 3.82
CA ILE A 105 -9.52 27.95 3.15
C ILE A 105 -10.83 28.70 3.40
N TYR A 106 -11.97 28.02 3.31
CA TYR A 106 -13.29 28.65 3.38
C TYR A 106 -14.00 28.40 4.72
N GLU A 107 -13.33 27.75 5.68
CA GLU A 107 -13.91 27.34 6.97
C GLU A 107 -15.25 26.57 6.82
N TYR A 108 -15.41 25.89 5.68
CA TYR A 108 -16.68 25.29 5.27
C TYR A 108 -16.80 23.83 5.71
N GLY A 109 -18.01 23.42 6.13
CA GLY A 109 -18.31 22.04 6.52
C GLY A 109 -17.94 21.64 7.96
N GLY A 110 -17.35 22.55 8.74
CA GLY A 110 -17.06 22.32 10.16
C GLY A 110 -16.21 21.08 10.45
N HIS A 111 -16.31 20.54 11.67
CA HIS A 111 -15.45 19.45 12.15
C HIS A 111 -15.63 18.11 11.42
N LEU A 112 -16.83 17.82 10.90
CA LEU A 112 -17.10 16.55 10.22
C LEU A 112 -16.39 16.47 8.86
N PHE A 113 -16.49 17.53 8.05
CA PHE A 113 -15.84 17.59 6.75
C PHE A 113 -14.32 17.58 6.88
N LEU A 114 -13.77 18.30 7.87
CA LEU A 114 -12.35 18.28 8.17
C LEU A 114 -11.87 16.85 8.49
N ARG A 115 -12.61 16.13 9.35
CA ARG A 115 -12.26 14.75 9.75
C ARG A 115 -12.38 13.76 8.58
N LEU A 116 -13.40 13.91 7.74
CA LEU A 116 -13.54 13.11 6.51
C LEU A 116 -12.44 13.42 5.50
N GLY A 117 -12.06 14.68 5.35
CA GLY A 117 -10.93 15.10 4.53
C GLY A 117 -9.64 14.40 4.96
N TRP A 118 -9.29 14.48 6.25
CA TRP A 118 -8.14 13.78 6.82
C TRP A 118 -8.21 12.26 6.63
N PHE A 119 -9.39 11.67 6.80
CA PHE A 119 -9.59 10.24 6.61
C PHE A 119 -9.31 9.83 5.16
N PHE A 120 -9.95 10.45 4.17
CA PHE A 120 -9.70 10.14 2.76
C PHE A 120 -8.28 10.48 2.31
N TYR A 121 -7.66 11.46 2.95
CA TYR A 121 -6.31 11.89 2.64
C TYR A 121 -5.25 10.88 3.09
N VAL A 122 -5.33 10.38 4.33
CA VAL A 122 -4.32 9.51 4.93
C VAL A 122 -4.57 8.03 4.62
N LEU A 123 -5.83 7.58 4.62
CA LEU A 123 -6.22 6.18 4.47
C LEU A 123 -5.66 5.43 3.25
N PRO A 124 -5.63 5.98 2.03
CA PRO A 124 -5.26 5.20 0.85
C PRO A 124 -3.83 4.65 0.89
N GLY A 125 -2.89 5.33 1.54
CA GLY A 125 -1.52 4.85 1.69
C GLY A 125 -1.40 3.56 2.51
N PRO A 126 -1.76 3.58 3.81
CA PRO A 126 -1.79 2.39 4.64
C PRO A 126 -2.62 1.24 4.06
N LEU A 127 -3.76 1.57 3.45
CA LEU A 127 -4.64 0.56 2.88
C LEU A 127 -3.97 -0.12 1.67
N TRP A 128 -3.24 0.64 0.85
CA TRP A 128 -2.43 0.09 -0.24
C TRP A 128 -1.30 -0.81 0.29
N VAL A 129 -0.57 -0.34 1.31
CA VAL A 129 0.50 -1.11 1.94
C VAL A 129 -0.05 -2.42 2.53
N HIS A 130 -1.19 -2.35 3.20
CA HIS A 130 -1.82 -3.49 3.84
C HIS A 130 -2.32 -4.55 2.86
N LEU A 131 -3.05 -4.15 1.81
CA LEU A 131 -3.66 -5.10 0.88
C LEU A 131 -2.70 -5.60 -0.22
N SER A 132 -1.83 -4.73 -0.76
CA SER A 132 -0.91 -5.10 -1.84
C SER A 132 0.45 -5.53 -1.33
N TYR A 133 1.02 -4.74 -0.44
CA TYR A 133 2.46 -4.70 -0.25
C TYR A 133 2.93 -5.66 0.82
N ALA A 134 2.27 -5.69 1.99
CA ALA A 134 2.60 -6.60 3.07
C ALA A 134 2.52 -8.10 2.69
N PRO A 135 1.53 -8.58 1.91
CA PRO A 135 1.52 -9.97 1.44
C PRO A 135 2.68 -10.29 0.47
N ARG A 136 3.04 -9.34 -0.41
CA ARG A 136 4.17 -9.51 -1.35
C ARG A 136 5.50 -9.56 -0.63
N TRP A 137 5.70 -8.67 0.35
CA TRP A 137 6.92 -8.63 1.14
C TRP A 137 7.13 -9.94 1.91
N ARG A 138 6.07 -10.50 2.52
CA ARG A 138 6.12 -11.82 3.18
C ARG A 138 6.59 -12.93 2.24
N ILE A 139 6.09 -12.96 1.00
CA ILE A 139 6.47 -13.99 0.02
C ILE A 139 7.98 -13.88 -0.28
N ILE A 140 8.47 -12.68 -0.51
CA ILE A 140 9.89 -12.42 -0.78
C ILE A 140 10.75 -12.81 0.43
N GLU A 141 10.34 -12.44 1.64
CA GLU A 141 11.04 -12.81 2.88
C GLU A 141 11.15 -14.33 3.05
N ARG A 142 10.11 -15.09 2.68
CA ARG A 142 10.14 -16.56 2.75
C ARG A 142 11.08 -17.18 1.71
N ILE A 143 11.06 -16.65 0.48
CA ILE A 143 11.99 -17.07 -0.58
C ILE A 143 13.44 -16.85 -0.15
N ASP A 144 13.74 -15.68 0.44
CA ASP A 144 15.07 -15.34 0.94
C ASP A 144 15.54 -16.28 2.06
N ARG A 145 14.61 -16.74 2.91
CA ARG A 145 14.87 -17.73 3.97
C ARG A 145 14.91 -19.19 3.48
N GLY A 146 14.68 -19.45 2.19
CA GLY A 146 14.61 -20.81 1.64
C GLY A 146 13.39 -21.62 2.12
N ILE A 147 12.35 -20.95 2.61
CA ILE A 147 11.10 -21.57 3.10
C ILE A 147 10.05 -21.51 1.99
N ASP A 148 9.12 -22.46 1.94
CA ASP A 148 8.02 -22.41 0.97
C ASP A 148 7.28 -21.06 1.06
N PRO A 149 7.30 -20.26 -0.03
CA PRO A 149 6.65 -18.95 -0.07
C PRO A 149 5.14 -19.03 0.14
N PHE A 150 4.53 -20.17 -0.19
CA PHE A 150 3.09 -20.30 -0.21
C PHE A 150 2.46 -21.09 0.93
N GLU A 151 3.27 -21.54 1.87
CA GLU A 151 2.85 -22.32 3.02
C GLU A 151 1.70 -21.66 3.80
N GLY A 152 0.55 -22.35 3.85
CA GLY A 152 -0.65 -21.92 4.55
C GLY A 152 -1.53 -20.90 3.83
N MET A 153 -1.33 -20.67 2.52
CA MET A 153 -2.26 -19.91 1.69
C MET A 153 -3.34 -20.83 1.11
N GLY A 154 -4.62 -20.54 1.39
CA GLY A 154 -5.76 -21.39 1.02
C GLY A 154 -6.06 -21.52 -0.49
N LYS A 155 -5.43 -20.69 -1.34
CA LYS A 155 -5.43 -20.86 -2.81
C LYS A 155 -4.31 -20.02 -3.42
N THR A 156 -3.35 -20.67 -4.06
CA THR A 156 -2.25 -20.03 -4.78
C THR A 156 -2.56 -20.11 -6.28
N ILE A 157 -1.89 -19.30 -7.11
CA ILE A 157 -2.09 -19.34 -8.57
C ILE A 157 -1.48 -20.62 -9.17
N TYR A 158 -0.59 -21.28 -8.43
CA TYR A 158 -0.13 -22.62 -8.73
C TYR A 158 -1.20 -23.60 -8.25
N GLY A 159 -1.85 -24.28 -9.18
CA GLY A 159 -2.76 -25.36 -8.85
C GLY A 159 -2.09 -26.35 -7.91
N ASP A 160 -2.90 -26.92 -7.02
CA ASP A 160 -2.49 -27.95 -6.09
C ASP A 160 -1.71 -29.05 -6.84
N SER A 161 -0.39 -29.12 -6.64
CA SER A 161 0.45 -30.15 -7.27
C SER A 161 0.33 -31.50 -6.56
N SER A 162 -0.74 -31.70 -5.78
CA SER A 162 -0.99 -32.91 -4.98
C SER A 162 -2.06 -33.83 -5.57
N GLY A 163 -2.36 -33.73 -6.88
CA GLY A 163 -3.42 -34.51 -7.51
C GLY A 163 -3.20 -35.00 -8.95
N LEU A 164 -1.99 -34.90 -9.52
CA LEU A 164 -1.72 -35.38 -10.89
C LEU A 164 -0.80 -36.61 -10.89
N ASN A 165 -1.25 -37.67 -10.24
CA ASN A 165 -0.83 -39.03 -10.57
C ASN A 165 -2.04 -39.73 -11.19
N GLY A 166 -2.09 -39.81 -12.52
CA GLY A 166 -2.66 -41.00 -13.15
C GLY A 166 -3.77 -40.88 -14.20
N SER A 167 -3.97 -39.79 -14.96
CA SER A 167 -4.97 -39.86 -16.04
C SER A 167 -4.88 -38.92 -17.26
N GLU A 168 -3.80 -38.15 -17.48
CA GLU A 168 -3.75 -37.22 -18.64
C GLU A 168 -2.77 -37.61 -19.76
N ASP A 169 -1.93 -38.64 -19.58
CA ASP A 169 -0.95 -39.07 -20.61
C ASP A 169 -1.54 -39.99 -21.69
N LYS A 170 -2.84 -40.32 -21.66
CA LYS A 170 -3.43 -41.28 -22.60
C LYS A 170 -4.06 -40.66 -23.85
N ASP A 171 -4.29 -39.36 -23.86
CA ASP A 171 -4.96 -38.66 -24.98
C ASP A 171 -3.97 -38.08 -26.01
N LEU A 172 -2.66 -38.14 -25.74
CA LEU A 172 -1.62 -37.62 -26.65
C LEU A 172 -1.00 -38.69 -27.57
N ASP A 173 -1.19 -39.98 -27.28
CA ASP A 173 -0.68 -41.07 -28.11
C ASP A 173 -1.62 -41.45 -29.28
N GLU A 174 -2.89 -41.03 -29.27
CA GLU A 174 -3.84 -41.37 -30.34
C GLU A 174 -3.67 -40.52 -31.62
N VAL A 175 -2.88 -39.43 -31.56
CA VAL A 175 -2.68 -38.52 -32.71
C VAL A 175 -1.52 -38.96 -33.63
N VAL A 176 -0.83 -40.06 -33.32
CA VAL A 176 0.31 -40.55 -34.12
C VAL A 176 -0.08 -41.59 -35.19
N GLU A 177 -1.34 -42.06 -35.26
CA GLU A 177 -1.73 -43.12 -36.22
C GLU A 177 -2.70 -42.73 -37.35
N ILE A 178 -2.86 -41.44 -37.68
CA ILE A 178 -3.60 -41.06 -38.90
C ILE A 178 -2.80 -40.06 -39.74
N LEU A 179 -1.82 -40.58 -40.51
CA LEU A 179 -1.52 -40.26 -41.91
C LEU A 179 -0.30 -41.03 -42.43
#